data_AF-A0A7V1IEW2-F1
#
_entry.id   AF-A0A7V1IEW2-F1
#
_cell.length_a   1.000
_cell.length_b   1.000
_cell.length_c   1.000
_cell.angle_alpha   90.00
_cell.angle_beta   90.00
_cell.angle_gamma   90.00
#
_symmetry.space_group_name_H-M   'P 1'
#
loop_
_entity.id
_entity.type
_entity.pdbx_description
1 polymer ?
#
loop_
_entity_poly.entity_id
_entity_poly.type
_entity_poly.pdbx_seq_one_letter_code
_entity_poly.pdbx_strand_id
1 'polypeptide(L)' 'MSGLILSGIIIILVLVFVGKGLMIVKQAEVVLVERLGKYNRMLTSGVNI' A
#
# COMPACT_ATOMS: atom_id res chain seq x y z
N MET A 1 -30.04 -6.66 -6.55
CA MET A 1 -28.91 -6.84 -7.48
C MET A 1 -27.94 -5.64 -7.43
N SER A 2 -28.42 -4.40 -7.53
CA SER A 2 -27.59 -3.18 -7.47
C SER A 2 -26.72 -3.05 -6.20
N GLY A 3 -27.26 -3.37 -5.02
CA GLY A 3 -26.50 -3.29 -3.76
C GLY A 3 -25.28 -4.21 -3.71
N LEU A 4 -25.41 -5.45 -4.21
CA LEU A 4 -24.30 -6.43 -4.25
C LEU A 4 -23.20 -6.00 -5.23
N ILE A 5 -23.59 -5.41 -6.36
CA ILE A 5 -22.65 -4.87 -7.35
C ILE A 5 -21.87 -3.71 -6.73
N LEU A 6 -22.55 -2.77 -6.07
CA LEU A 6 -21.90 -1.63 -5.42
C LEU A 6 -20.95 -2.07 -4.31
N SER A 7 -21.37 -2.99 -3.44
CA SER A 7 -20.49 -3.53 -2.40
C SER A 7 -19.29 -4.27 -2.98
N GLY A 8 -19.47 -5.02 -4.06
CA GLY A 8 -18.38 -5.72 -4.75
C GLY A 8 -17.33 -4.75 -5.28
N ILE A 9 -17.76 -3.65 -5.92
CA ILE A 9 -16.86 -2.61 -6.43
C ILE A 9 -16.07 -1.97 -5.27
N ILE A 10 -16.73 -1.66 -4.16
CA ILE A 10 -16.06 -1.05 -3.00
C ILE A 10 -15.01 -2.00 -2.40
N ILE A 11 -15.34 -3.28 -2.25
CA ILE A 11 -14.40 -4.29 -1.73
C ILE A 11 -13.17 -4.40 -2.64
N ILE A 12 -13.38 -4.49 -3.95
CA ILE A 12 -12.28 -4.56 -4.94
C ILE A 12 -11.41 -3.31 -4.84
N LEU A 13 -12.03 -2.13 -4.74
CA LEU A 13 -11.31 -0.86 -4.61
C LEU A 13 -10.42 -0.88 -3.36
N VAL A 14 -10.97 -1.24 -2.19
CA VAL A 14 -10.21 -1.33 -0.94
C VAL A 14 -9.02 -2.30 -1.09
N LEU A 15 -9.24 -3.48 -1.67
CA LEU A 15 -8.16 -4.46 -1.88
C LEU A 15 -7.05 -3.91 -2.79
N VAL A 16 -7.40 -3.18 -3.84
CA VAL A 16 -6.42 -2.54 -4.74
C VAL A 16 -5.61 -1.48 -4.00
N PHE A 17 -6.25 -0.62 -3.21
CA PHE A 17 -5.54 0.42 -2.46
C PHE A 17 -4.60 -0.16 -1.40
N VAL A 18 -5.06 -1.17 -0.66
CA VAL A 18 -4.23 -1.89 0.33
C VAL A 18 -3.06 -2.59 -0.35
N GLY A 19 -3.31 -3.33 -1.43
CA GLY A 19 -2.28 -4.06 -2.17
C GLY A 19 -1.20 -3.15 -2.77
N LYS A 20 -1.56 -1.93 -3.21
CA LYS A 20 -0.60 -0.95 -3.75
C LYS A 20 0.18 -0.19 -2.67
N GLY A 21 -0.34 -0.12 -1.44
CA GLY A 21 0.34 0.52 -0.31
C GLY A 21 1.33 -0.41 0.40
N LEU A 22 1.11 -1.72 0.33
CA LEU A 22 1.94 -2.70 1.02
C LEU A 22 3.32 -2.88 0.38
N MET A 23 4.36 -2.63 1.17
CA MET A 23 5.76 -2.90 0.82
C MET A 23 6.44 -3.70 1.92
N ILE A 24 6.99 -4.86 1.56
CA ILE A 24 7.75 -5.72 2.48
C ILE A 24 9.23 -5.42 2.29
N VAL A 25 9.87 -4.91 3.34
CA VAL A 25 11.30 -4.64 3.39
C VAL A 25 12.01 -5.84 4.00
N LYS A 26 13.12 -6.26 3.39
CA LYS A 26 13.91 -7.41 3.87
C LYS A 26 14.50 -7.11 5.26
N GLN A 27 14.85 -8.19 5.97
CA GLN A 27 15.52 -8.07 7.26
C GLN A 27 16.88 -7.37 7.09
N ALA A 28 17.24 -6.50 8.03
CA ALA A 28 18.45 -5.67 8.02
C ALA A 28 18.59 -4.68 6.84
N GLU A 29 17.53 -4.45 6.05
CA GLU A 29 17.46 -3.39 5.03
C GLU A 29 16.53 -2.25 5.47
N VAL A 30 16.77 -1.06 4.92
CA VAL A 30 15.91 0.13 5.07
C VAL A 30 15.71 0.73 3.69
N VAL A 31 14.48 1.10 3.36
CA VAL A 31 14.14 1.72 2.07
C VAL A 31 13.80 3.18 2.27
N LEU A 32 14.44 4.07 1.50
CA LEU A 32 14.13 5.49 1.50
C LEU A 32 13.10 5.80 0.40
N VAL A 33 11.95 6.32 0.81
CA VAL A 33 10.86 6.68 -0.10
C VAL A 33 10.94 8.16 -0.41
N GLU A 34 11.03 8.46 -1.69
CA GLU A 34 10.99 9.83 -2.22
C GLU A 34 9.71 10.05 -3.03
N ARG A 35 9.22 11.29 -3.02
CA ARG A 35 8.10 11.73 -3.85
C ARG A 35 8.48 13.03 -4.53
N LEU A 36 8.43 13.03 -5.87
CA LEU A 36 8.77 14.21 -6.68
C LEU A 36 10.17 14.77 -6.38
N GLY A 37 11.14 13.89 -6.14
CA GLY A 37 12.52 14.28 -5.78
C GLY A 37 12.68 14.86 -4.38
N LYS A 38 11.67 14.72 -3.51
CA LYS A 38 11.75 15.10 -2.09
C LYS A 38 11.65 13.87 -1.20
N TYR A 39 12.40 13.86 -0.12
CA TYR A 39 12.27 12.86 0.94
C TYR A 39 10.82 12.83 1.47
N ASN A 40 10.25 11.64 1.59
CA ASN A 40 8.92 11.44 2.16
C ASN A 40 9.00 10.67 3.48
N ARG A 41 9.61 9.48 3.49
CA ARG A 41 9.80 8.64 4.70
C ARG A 41 10.84 7.55 4.48
N MET A 42 11.30 6.94 5.58
CA MET A 42 12.02 5.66 5.56
C MET A 42 11.08 4.51 5.91
N LEU A 43 11.29 3.34 5.30
CA LEU A 43 10.61 2.09 5.60
C LEU A 43 11.58 1.17 6.35
N THR A 44 11.18 0.73 7.53
CA THR A 44 11.96 -0.21 8.35
C THR A 44 11.74 -1.64 7.86
N SER A 45 12.60 -2.57 8.29
CA SER A 45 12.43 -3.99 7.99
C SER A 45 11.04 -4.50 8.38
N GLY A 46 10.48 -5.41 7.59
CA GLY A 46 9.14 -5.95 7.78
C GLY A 46 8.08 -5.32 6.87
N VAL A 47 6.82 -5.42 7.29
CA VAL A 47 5.66 -4.99 6.49
C VAL A 47 5.39 -3.52 6.71
N ASN A 48 5.36 -2.74 5.63
CA ASN A 48 4.99 -1.33 5.64
C ASN A 48 3.74 -1.13 4.79
N ILE A 49 2.86 -0.22 5.21
CA ILE A 49 1.69 0.24 4.47
C ILE A 49 1.68 1.78 4.37
#